data_AF-A0A8T4V2I2-F1
#
_entry.id   AF-A0A8T4V2I2-F1
#
_cell.length_a   1.000
_cell.length_b   1.000
_cell.length_c   1.000
_cell.angle_alpha   90.00
_cell.angle_beta   90.00
_cell.angle_gamma   90.00
#
_symmetry.space_group_name_H-M   'P 1'
#
loop_
_entity.id
_entity.type
_entity.pdbx_description
1 polymer ?
#
loop_
_entity_poly.entity_id
_entity_poly.type
_entity_poly.pdbx_seq_one_letter_code
_entity_poly.pdbx_strand_id
1 'polypeptide(L)'
;MVGVKKKGCRTERELHHMFWDTNLWASLRVAGSGSTTVPAPDLLVGNKNRKLAIECKSGKDKRYLTKKEVDELKLFADKFGAEAWIGARFNNVDWLFLKPDDLGISKGENYFISIDLAKKKGISFQELIKLN
;
A
#
# COMPACT_ATOMS: atom_id res chain seq x y z
N MET A 1 5.79 -17.52 -14.20
CA MET A 1 6.06 -16.37 -13.30
C MET A 1 6.00 -14.98 -13.96
N VAL A 2 5.76 -14.85 -15.28
CA VAL A 2 5.72 -13.54 -15.97
C VAL A 2 4.42 -12.74 -15.73
N GLY A 3 3.28 -13.40 -15.47
CA GLY A 3 1.97 -12.74 -15.33
C GLY A 3 1.74 -12.00 -13.99
N VAL A 4 2.32 -12.48 -12.89
CA VAL A 4 2.12 -11.89 -11.55
C VAL A 4 2.80 -10.53 -11.44
N LYS A 5 4.05 -10.41 -11.93
CA LYS A 5 4.74 -9.12 -12.01
C LYS A 5 4.00 -8.11 -12.89
N LYS A 6 3.48 -8.53 -14.06
CA LYS A 6 2.69 -7.64 -14.95
C LYS A 6 1.44 -7.09 -14.26
N LYS A 7 0.72 -7.91 -13.47
CA LYS A 7 -0.50 -7.47 -12.76
C LYS A 7 -0.17 -6.49 -11.62
N GLY A 8 0.84 -6.78 -10.81
CA GLY A 8 1.29 -5.86 -9.74
C GLY A 8 1.70 -4.51 -10.31
N CYS A 9 2.52 -4.52 -11.37
CA CYS A 9 2.99 -3.32 -12.05
C CYS A 9 1.87 -2.48 -12.68
N ARG A 10 0.72 -3.10 -13.04
CA ARG A 10 -0.48 -2.37 -13.50
C ARG A 10 -1.21 -1.73 -12.32
N THR A 11 -1.39 -2.47 -11.23
CA THR A 11 -2.04 -1.98 -10.02
C THR A 11 -1.29 -0.79 -9.41
N GLU A 12 0.03 -0.87 -9.28
CA GLU A 12 0.84 0.26 -8.80
C GLU A 12 0.70 1.50 -9.69
N ARG A 13 0.66 1.30 -11.02
CA ARG A 13 0.46 2.41 -11.98
C ARG A 13 -0.92 3.03 -11.83
N GLU A 14 -1.97 2.22 -11.66
CA GLU A 14 -3.32 2.71 -11.39
C GLU A 14 -3.33 3.65 -10.18
N LEU A 15 -2.79 3.21 -9.04
CA LEU A 15 -2.75 4.05 -7.84
C LEU A 15 -1.86 5.29 -8.00
N HIS A 16 -0.72 5.14 -8.66
CA HIS A 16 0.17 6.25 -8.98
C HIS A 16 -0.55 7.35 -9.77
N HIS A 17 -1.28 6.97 -10.82
CA HIS A 17 -2.08 7.92 -11.60
C HIS A 17 -3.24 8.50 -10.79
N MET A 18 -3.94 7.70 -9.98
CA MET A 18 -4.99 8.21 -9.10
C MET A 18 -4.52 9.35 -8.20
N PHE A 19 -3.29 9.28 -7.67
CA PHE A 19 -2.71 10.40 -6.90
C PHE A 19 -2.39 11.62 -7.77
N TRP A 20 -1.76 11.43 -8.93
CA TRP A 20 -1.46 12.53 -9.86
C TRP A 20 -2.70 13.25 -10.36
N ASP A 21 -3.77 12.50 -10.66
CA ASP A 21 -5.03 13.02 -11.18
C ASP A 21 -5.77 13.91 -10.15
N THR A 22 -5.37 13.89 -8.87
CA THR A 22 -5.91 14.82 -7.86
C THR A 22 -5.39 16.25 -8.01
N ASN A 23 -4.29 16.48 -8.75
CA ASN A 23 -3.54 17.74 -8.84
C ASN A 23 -2.98 18.28 -7.50
N LEU A 24 -3.13 17.53 -6.39
CA LEU A 24 -2.67 17.94 -5.06
C LEU A 24 -1.53 17.08 -4.52
N TRP A 25 -1.35 15.88 -5.08
CA TRP A 25 -0.38 14.90 -4.63
C TRP A 25 0.60 14.56 -5.75
N ALA A 26 1.87 14.40 -5.38
CA ALA A 26 2.89 13.81 -6.25
C ALA A 26 3.14 12.36 -5.81
N SER A 27 3.28 11.46 -6.78
CA SER A 27 3.56 10.04 -6.53
C SER A 27 4.80 9.59 -7.31
N LEU A 28 5.61 8.75 -6.68
CA LEU A 28 6.72 8.03 -7.27
C LEU A 28 6.52 6.53 -7.05
N ARG A 29 6.81 5.71 -8.07
CA ARG A 29 6.95 4.27 -7.92
C ARG A 29 8.41 3.95 -7.62
N VAL A 30 8.67 3.17 -6.58
CA VAL A 30 10.04 2.92 -6.13
C VAL A 30 10.70 1.84 -7.00
N ALA A 31 11.87 2.17 -7.54
CA ALA A 31 12.61 1.23 -8.37
C ALA A 31 13.09 0.03 -7.55
N GLY A 32 12.82 -1.18 -8.05
CA GLY A 32 13.27 -2.41 -7.42
C GLY A 32 12.56 -2.77 -6.11
N SER A 33 11.38 -2.18 -5.81
CA SER A 33 10.57 -2.58 -4.65
C SER A 33 10.39 -4.11 -4.61
N GLY A 34 10.58 -4.69 -3.42
CA GLY A 34 10.57 -6.15 -3.22
C GLY A 34 11.78 -6.95 -3.73
N SER A 35 12.78 -6.30 -4.33
CA SER A 35 14.04 -6.95 -4.78
C SER A 35 15.32 -6.23 -4.33
N THR A 36 15.17 -5.04 -3.75
CA THR A 36 16.26 -4.26 -3.16
C THR A 36 16.71 -4.86 -1.83
N THR A 37 17.96 -4.59 -1.44
CA THR A 37 18.53 -5.00 -0.15
C THR A 37 18.18 -4.05 0.99
N VAL A 38 17.61 -2.88 0.68
CA VAL A 38 17.16 -1.89 1.67
C VAL A 38 15.63 -1.81 1.71
N PRO A 39 15.02 -1.49 2.87
CA PRO A 39 13.58 -1.30 2.97
C PRO A 39 13.07 -0.27 1.95
N ALA A 40 12.02 -0.62 1.22
CA ALA A 40 11.43 0.24 0.20
C ALA A 40 9.94 -0.09 0.05
N PRO A 41 9.04 0.92 0.08
CA PRO A 41 7.64 0.73 -0.27
C PRO A 41 7.47 0.55 -1.78
N ASP A 42 6.27 0.23 -2.23
CA ASP A 42 5.96 0.25 -3.67
C ASP A 42 5.79 1.67 -4.20
N LEU A 43 5.07 2.51 -3.46
CA LEU A 43 4.86 3.92 -3.78
C LEU A 43 5.33 4.82 -2.64
N LEU A 44 5.97 5.91 -3.02
CA LEU A 44 6.19 7.07 -2.17
C LEU A 44 5.35 8.22 -2.70
N VAL A 45 4.48 8.77 -1.84
CA VAL A 45 3.50 9.78 -2.22
C VAL A 45 3.60 10.95 -1.27
N GLY A 46 3.45 12.18 -1.75
CA GLY A 46 3.46 13.33 -0.86
C GLY A 46 2.78 14.55 -1.43
N ASN A 47 2.40 15.44 -0.52
CA ASN A 47 1.99 16.81 -0.81
C ASN A 47 2.70 17.77 0.16
N LYS A 48 2.25 19.02 0.24
CA LYS A 48 2.86 20.04 1.11
C LYS A 48 2.87 19.67 2.60
N ASN A 49 1.94 18.82 3.04
CA ASN A 49 1.66 18.57 4.45
C ASN A 49 1.92 17.11 4.86
N ARG A 50 1.66 16.14 3.97
CA ARG A 50 1.65 14.70 4.29
C ARG A 50 2.50 13.92 3.31
N LYS A 51 3.14 12.87 3.83
CA LYS A 51 3.96 11.92 3.06
C LYS A 51 3.50 10.51 3.41
N LEU A 52 3.30 9.67 2.40
CA LEU A 52 2.80 8.31 2.53
C LEU A 52 3.80 7.34 1.90
N ALA A 53 4.17 6.30 2.64
CA ALA A 53 4.84 5.12 2.12
C ALA A 53 3.79 4.02 1.99
N ILE A 54 3.56 3.52 0.77
CA ILE A 54 2.45 2.62 0.47
C ILE A 54 2.97 1.30 -0.08
N GLU A 55 2.61 0.20 0.58
CA GLU A 55 2.75 -1.17 0.09
C GLU A 55 1.45 -1.59 -0.62
N CYS A 56 1.54 -2.06 -1.88
CA CYS A 56 0.38 -2.36 -2.72
C CYS A 56 0.13 -3.86 -2.81
N LYS A 57 -1.08 -4.31 -2.44
CA LYS A 57 -1.51 -5.70 -2.64
C LYS A 57 -2.76 -5.77 -3.51
N SER A 58 -2.75 -6.62 -4.55
CA SER A 58 -3.94 -6.87 -5.38
C SER A 58 -4.30 -8.34 -5.50
N GLY A 59 -5.60 -8.62 -5.60
CA GLY A 59 -6.10 -9.99 -5.77
C GLY A 59 -7.62 -10.09 -5.75
N LYS A 60 -8.13 -11.30 -5.51
CA LYS A 60 -9.57 -11.57 -5.46
C LYS A 60 -10.11 -11.22 -4.07
N ASP A 61 -9.89 -12.07 -3.07
CA ASP A 61 -10.61 -11.97 -1.80
C ASP A 61 -9.71 -11.66 -0.60
N LYS A 62 -8.48 -12.18 -0.62
CA LYS A 62 -7.53 -12.07 0.49
C LYS A 62 -6.09 -11.99 -0.01
N ARG A 63 -5.29 -11.13 0.62
CA ARG A 63 -3.84 -10.99 0.39
C ARG A 63 -3.09 -11.18 1.70
N TYR A 64 -1.88 -11.71 1.57
CA TYR A 64 -0.98 -11.93 2.69
C TYR A 64 0.21 -10.99 2.55
N LEU A 65 0.73 -10.57 3.70
CA LEU A 65 2.00 -9.88 3.82
C LEU A 65 2.82 -10.63 4.85
N THR A 66 4.10 -10.81 4.56
CA THR A 66 5.04 -11.33 5.55
C THR A 66 5.26 -10.31 6.65
N LYS A 67 5.67 -10.77 7.84
CA LYS A 67 6.09 -9.88 8.92
C LYS A 67 7.19 -8.91 8.45
N LYS A 68 8.15 -9.43 7.67
CA LYS A 68 9.24 -8.65 7.10
C LYS A 68 8.77 -7.49 6.22
N GLU A 69 7.85 -7.73 5.28
CA GLU A 69 7.31 -6.65 4.41
C GLU A 69 6.70 -5.50 5.24
N VAL A 70 5.95 -5.84 6.29
CA VAL A 70 5.32 -4.84 7.16
C VAL A 70 6.35 -4.11 8.02
N ASP A 71 7.33 -4.83 8.57
CA ASP A 71 8.40 -4.24 9.38
C ASP A 71 9.30 -3.32 8.54
N GLU A 72 9.63 -3.70 7.31
CA GLU A 72 10.41 -2.89 6.38
C GLU A 72 9.66 -1.63 5.94
N LEU A 73 8.35 -1.74 5.67
CA LEU A 73 7.51 -0.58 5.39
C LEU A 73 7.51 0.41 6.56
N LYS A 74 7.28 -0.08 7.79
CA LYS A 74 7.30 0.73 9.01
C LYS A 74 8.65 1.43 9.19
N LEU A 75 9.75 0.67 9.04
CA LEU A 75 11.11 1.20 9.18
C LEU A 75 11.45 2.27 8.14
N PHE A 76 11.05 2.06 6.89
CA PHE A 76 11.23 3.07 5.84
C PHE A 76 10.40 4.33 6.16
N ALA A 77 9.13 4.16 6.50
CA ALA A 77 8.21 5.25 6.77
C ALA A 77 8.69 6.12 7.94
N ASP A 78 9.14 5.49 9.02
CA ASP A 78 9.74 6.16 10.18
C ASP A 78 10.96 7.00 9.79
N LYS A 79 11.94 6.40 9.10
CA LYS A 79 13.16 7.09 8.66
C LYS A 79 12.90 8.24 7.69
N PHE A 80 11.89 8.10 6.82
CA PHE A 80 11.55 9.11 5.82
C PHE A 80 10.67 10.25 6.39
N GLY A 81 10.01 10.00 7.52
CA GLY A 81 8.95 10.87 8.04
C GLY A 81 7.68 10.79 7.21
N ALA A 82 7.24 9.57 6.90
CA ALA A 82 6.00 9.27 6.17
C ALA A 82 5.08 8.35 6.99
N GLU A 83 3.81 8.35 6.64
CA GLU A 83 2.83 7.40 7.17
C GLU A 83 2.93 6.07 6.40
N ALA A 84 2.98 4.96 7.13
CA ALA A 84 2.93 3.62 6.54
C ALA A 84 1.49 3.21 6.24
N TRP A 85 1.23 2.82 4.99
CA TRP A 85 -0.10 2.38 4.54
C TRP A 85 -0.02 1.12 3.68
N ILE A 86 -1.02 0.25 3.82
CA ILE A 86 -1.23 -0.89 2.93
C ILE A 86 -2.41 -0.57 2.03
N GLY A 87 -2.15 -0.40 0.73
CA GLY A 87 -3.17 -0.23 -0.28
C GLY A 87 -3.62 -1.59 -0.83
N ALA A 88 -4.90 -1.93 -0.67
CA ALA A 88 -5.48 -3.15 -1.20
C ALA A 88 -6.42 -2.88 -2.38
N ARG A 89 -6.14 -3.54 -3.51
CA ARG A 89 -6.96 -3.50 -4.71
C ARG A 89 -7.56 -4.86 -5.01
N PHE A 90 -8.79 -5.07 -4.55
CA PHE A 90 -9.56 -6.28 -4.81
C PHE A 90 -10.35 -6.17 -6.13
N ASN A 91 -10.66 -7.31 -6.75
CA ASN A 91 -11.49 -7.33 -7.95
C ASN A 91 -12.86 -6.69 -7.66
N ASN A 92 -13.31 -5.79 -8.53
CA ASN A 92 -14.62 -5.09 -8.43
C ASN A 92 -14.83 -4.29 -7.13
N VAL A 93 -13.76 -3.95 -6.41
CA VAL A 93 -13.80 -3.10 -5.23
C VAL A 93 -12.78 -1.98 -5.42
N ASP A 94 -13.16 -0.76 -5.07
CA ASP A 94 -12.24 0.38 -5.06
C ASP A 94 -11.07 0.15 -4.11
N TRP A 95 -10.05 1.00 -4.24
CA TRP A 95 -8.91 0.97 -3.34
C TRP A 95 -9.33 1.22 -1.89
N LEU A 96 -8.86 0.33 -1.02
CA LEU A 96 -8.98 0.45 0.43
C LEU A 96 -7.60 0.49 1.06
N PHE A 97 -7.43 1.34 2.07
CA PHE A 97 -6.16 1.60 2.72
C PHE A 97 -6.25 1.30 4.20
N LEU A 98 -5.28 0.56 4.73
CA LEU A 98 -5.21 0.22 6.14
C LEU A 98 -3.86 0.62 6.69
N LYS A 99 -3.84 1.01 7.97
CA LYS A 99 -2.59 1.09 8.73
C LYS A 99 -2.09 -0.33 9.02
N PRO A 100 -0.77 -0.52 9.19
CA PRO A 100 -0.22 -1.82 9.56
C PRO A 100 -0.87 -2.47 10.78
N ASP A 101 -1.28 -1.69 11.77
CA ASP A 101 -1.85 -2.20 13.03
C ASP A 101 -3.31 -2.66 12.88
N ASP A 102 -3.96 -2.31 11.76
CA ASP A 102 -5.32 -2.75 11.43
C ASP A 102 -5.36 -4.08 10.66
N LEU A 103 -4.21 -4.60 10.25
CA LEU A 103 -4.10 -5.86 9.53
C LEU A 103 -4.51 -7.05 10.41
N GLY A 104 -5.01 -8.10 9.75
CA GLY A 104 -5.28 -9.37 10.42
C GLY A 104 -3.99 -10.14 10.63
N ILE A 105 -3.84 -10.84 11.75
CA ILE A 105 -2.70 -11.70 12.03
C ILE A 105 -3.01 -13.13 11.60
N SER A 106 -2.09 -13.74 10.87
CA SER A 106 -2.11 -15.15 10.46
C SER A 106 -1.03 -15.94 11.20
N LYS A 107 -0.87 -17.22 10.87
CA LYS A 107 0.12 -18.09 11.52
C LYS A 107 1.55 -17.55 11.34
N GLY A 108 2.34 -17.63 12.41
CA GLY A 108 3.75 -17.21 12.42
C GLY A 108 3.94 -15.70 12.30
N GLU A 109 3.04 -14.91 12.90
CA GLU A 109 3.11 -13.42 12.94
C GLU A 109 3.06 -12.72 11.58
N ASN A 110 2.74 -13.44 10.51
CA ASN A 110 2.47 -12.85 9.21
C ASN A 110 1.10 -12.17 9.21
N TYR A 111 0.90 -11.25 8.28
CA TYR A 111 -0.30 -10.46 8.19
C TYR A 111 -1.18 -10.86 7.00
N PHE A 112 -2.43 -10.46 7.06
CA PHE A 112 -3.35 -10.55 5.95
C PHE A 112 -4.31 -9.37 5.90
N ILE A 113 -4.85 -9.18 4.70
CA ILE A 113 -5.95 -8.27 4.41
C ILE A 113 -6.99 -9.02 3.57
N SER A 114 -8.23 -9.06 4.05
CA SER A 114 -9.40 -9.55 3.31
C SER A 114 -10.30 -8.40 2.91
N ILE A 115 -11.20 -8.62 1.94
CA ILE A 115 -12.22 -7.62 1.57
C ILE A 115 -13.00 -7.14 2.81
N ASP A 116 -13.50 -8.07 3.63
CA ASP A 116 -14.33 -7.72 4.78
C ASP A 116 -13.55 -6.93 5.84
N LEU A 117 -12.29 -7.32 6.10
CA LEU A 117 -11.42 -6.58 7.01
C LEU A 117 -11.15 -5.18 6.49
N ALA A 118 -10.83 -5.06 5.19
CA ALA A 118 -10.55 -3.79 4.55
C ALA A 118 -11.75 -2.86 4.53
N LYS A 119 -12.96 -3.38 4.32
CA LYS A 119 -14.20 -2.60 4.40
C LYS A 119 -14.52 -2.16 5.83
N LYS A 120 -14.17 -2.97 6.83
CA LYS A 120 -14.48 -2.69 8.23
C LYS A 120 -13.50 -1.71 8.89
N LYS A 121 -12.21 -1.83 8.58
CA LYS A 121 -11.14 -1.07 9.24
C LYS A 121 -10.37 -0.12 8.33
N GLY A 122 -10.47 -0.33 7.02
CA GLY A 122 -9.80 0.52 6.06
C GLY A 122 -10.59 1.77 5.74
N ILE A 123 -9.93 2.64 4.97
CA ILE A 123 -10.50 3.86 4.42
C ILE A 123 -10.40 3.83 2.90
N SER A 124 -11.31 4.54 2.24
CA SER A 124 -11.28 4.76 0.80
C SER A 124 -10.13 5.68 0.38
N PHE A 125 -9.83 5.70 -0.92
CA PHE A 125 -8.87 6.68 -1.48
C PHE A 125 -9.25 8.14 -1.17
N GLN A 126 -10.55 8.46 -1.25
CA GLN A 126 -11.05 9.82 -1.00
C GLN A 126 -10.88 10.26 0.44
N GLU A 127 -11.05 9.35 1.39
CA GLU A 127 -10.78 9.60 2.80
C GLU A 127 -9.27 9.72 3.04
N LEU A 128 -8.45 8.84 2.45
CA LEU A 128 -7.00 8.89 2.59
C LEU A 128 -6.41 10.25 2.21
N ILE A 129 -6.84 10.82 1.08
CA ILE A 129 -6.31 12.10 0.59
C ILE A 129 -6.86 13.34 1.32
N LYS A 130 -7.92 13.17 2.14
CA LYS A 130 -8.55 14.24 2.93
C LYS A 130 -8.22 14.17 4.42
N LEU A 131 -7.58 13.09 4.88
CA LEU A 131 -7.03 13.02 6.24
C LEU A 131 -6.07 14.20 6.46
N ASN A 132 -6.29 14.92 7.56
CA ASN A 132 -5.49 16.07 7.97
C ASN A 132 -4.51 15.67 9.08
#